data_AF-A0AAW8Q2Z7-F1
#
_entry.id   AF-A0AAW8Q2Z7-F1
#
_cell.length_a   1.000
_cell.length_b   1.000
_cell.length_c   1.000
_cell.angle_alpha   90.00
_cell.angle_beta   90.00
_cell.angle_gamma   90.00
#
_symmetry.space_group_name_H-M   'P 1'
#
loop_
_entity.id
_entity.type
_entity.pdbx_description
1 polymer ?
#
loop_
_entity_poly.entity_id
_entity_poly.type
_entity_poly.pdbx_seq_one_letter_code
_entity_poly.pdbx_strand_id
1 'polypeptide(L)'
;MALKELTSEIKEKLFNDIREFRNTFDLPVAQPDGFTSKHDDLHTSLYLEELQELALSTSKIDIADSIGDQVYVLVGRVVQHGGWSIEIEYIVDVLMRLAKNLDIDFLRCWDEIHSSNMSKTAKNTEEYEACERFYAENGVKVEPTMVNGLIVIKCAEDTIYKESEIKKGKVMKSIYYKEADLSFVGELKSK
;
A
#
# COMPACT_ATOMS: atom_id res chain seq x y z
N MET A 1 26.53 -6.70 -4.11
CA MET A 1 26.00 -7.10 -2.78
C MET A 1 25.26 -8.41 -2.98
N ALA A 2 25.38 -9.38 -2.06
CA ALA A 2 24.64 -10.64 -2.16
C ALA A 2 23.32 -10.55 -1.36
N LEU A 3 22.22 -10.26 -2.06
CA LEU A 3 20.86 -10.35 -1.51
C LEU A 3 20.53 -11.83 -1.27
N LYS A 4 19.78 -12.14 -0.20
CA LYS A 4 19.50 -13.54 0.18
C LYS A 4 18.05 -13.93 -0.10
N GLU A 5 17.12 -13.01 0.14
CA GLU A 5 15.69 -13.27 0.01
C GLU A 5 15.11 -12.50 -1.18
N LEU A 6 15.60 -11.29 -1.49
CA LEU A 6 15.13 -10.50 -2.63
C LEU A 6 15.79 -10.97 -3.95
N THR A 7 15.21 -11.97 -4.61
CA THR A 7 15.66 -12.45 -5.92
C THR A 7 15.18 -11.56 -7.07
N SER A 8 15.72 -11.78 -8.27
CA SER A 8 15.28 -11.07 -9.48
C SER A 8 13.80 -11.28 -9.79
N GLU A 9 13.30 -12.51 -9.62
CA GLU A 9 11.91 -12.89 -9.85
C GLU A 9 10.99 -12.17 -8.87
N ILE A 10 11.38 -12.09 -7.59
CA ILE A 10 10.61 -11.38 -6.57
C ILE A 10 10.61 -9.87 -6.87
N LYS A 11 11.74 -9.28 -7.23
CA LYS A 11 11.80 -7.86 -7.63
C LYS A 11 10.84 -7.55 -8.77
N GLU A 12 10.79 -8.42 -9.78
CA GLU A 12 9.88 -8.27 -10.92
C GLU A 12 8.41 -8.34 -10.48
N LYS A 13 8.06 -9.32 -9.65
CA LYS A 13 6.71 -9.42 -9.07
C LYS A 13 6.32 -8.16 -8.29
N LEU A 14 7.11 -7.77 -7.29
CA LEU A 14 6.81 -6.59 -6.45
C LEU A 14 6.68 -5.32 -7.30
N PHE A 15 7.56 -5.13 -8.27
CA PHE A 15 7.51 -3.98 -9.17
C PHE A 15 6.23 -3.98 -10.02
N ASN A 16 5.84 -5.13 -10.57
CA ASN A 16 4.65 -5.26 -11.41
C ASN A 16 3.36 -5.02 -10.62
N ASP A 17 3.24 -5.59 -9.43
CA ASP A 17 2.07 -5.42 -8.56
C ASP A 17 1.92 -3.95 -8.13
N ILE A 18 3.02 -3.29 -7.73
CA ILE A 18 2.97 -1.86 -7.42
C ILE A 18 2.70 -1.01 -8.65
N ARG A 19 3.21 -1.38 -9.83
CA ARG A 19 2.89 -0.69 -11.08
C ARG A 19 1.39 -0.82 -11.41
N GLU A 20 0.80 -1.99 -11.21
CA GLU A 20 -0.65 -2.21 -11.35
C GLU A 20 -1.43 -1.30 -10.40
N PHE A 21 -1.05 -1.29 -9.12
CA PHE A 21 -1.67 -0.40 -8.12
C PHE A 21 -1.57 1.06 -8.55
N ARG A 22 -0.37 1.54 -8.86
CA ARG A 22 -0.17 2.95 -9.23
C ARG A 22 -0.95 3.34 -10.48
N ASN A 23 -0.98 2.48 -11.49
CA ASN A 23 -1.81 2.70 -12.68
C ASN A 23 -3.30 2.76 -12.32
N THR A 24 -3.78 1.88 -11.45
CA THR A 24 -5.19 1.82 -11.04
C THR A 24 -5.63 3.06 -10.26
N PHE A 25 -4.75 3.60 -9.42
CA PHE A 25 -5.04 4.78 -8.59
C PHE A 25 -4.62 6.11 -9.24
N ASP A 26 -4.25 6.10 -10.53
CA ASP A 26 -3.81 7.28 -11.28
C ASP A 26 -2.62 7.99 -10.60
N LEU A 27 -1.62 7.20 -10.20
CA LEU A 27 -0.40 7.66 -9.54
C LEU A 27 0.80 7.62 -10.50
N PRO A 28 1.79 8.53 -10.38
CA PRO A 28 2.93 8.61 -11.29
C PRO A 28 3.77 7.33 -11.38
N VAL A 29 4.14 6.88 -12.59
CA VAL A 29 5.01 5.71 -12.82
C VAL A 29 6.18 6.09 -13.72
N ALA A 30 7.39 5.63 -13.39
CA ALA A 30 8.61 5.82 -14.19
C ALA A 30 8.84 7.29 -14.63
N GLN A 31 8.80 8.21 -13.68
CA GLN A 31 9.03 9.64 -13.90
C GLN A 31 10.30 10.13 -13.19
N PRO A 32 11.51 9.65 -13.56
CA PRO A 32 12.75 10.08 -12.91
C PRO A 32 12.97 11.59 -13.03
N ASP A 33 12.72 12.18 -14.19
CA ASP A 33 12.88 13.63 -14.43
C ASP A 33 11.82 14.47 -13.68
N GLY A 34 10.68 13.86 -13.37
CA GLY A 34 9.59 14.45 -12.57
C GLY A 34 9.70 14.15 -11.07
N PHE A 35 10.70 13.39 -10.64
CA PHE A 35 10.88 13.00 -9.24
C PHE A 35 11.50 14.16 -8.45
N THR A 36 10.63 15.02 -7.92
CA THR A 36 11.00 16.19 -7.10
C THR A 36 11.25 15.83 -5.63
N SER A 37 11.87 16.75 -4.89
CA SER A 37 12.05 16.61 -3.44
C SER A 37 10.73 16.40 -2.68
N LYS A 38 9.63 17.00 -3.13
CA LYS A 38 8.30 16.79 -2.52
C LYS A 38 7.82 15.35 -2.63
N HIS A 39 8.15 14.66 -3.73
CA HIS A 39 7.84 13.24 -3.86
C HIS A 39 8.72 12.40 -2.93
N ASP A 40 9.99 12.76 -2.79
CA ASP A 40 10.91 12.07 -1.88
C ASP A 40 10.50 12.27 -0.41
N ASP A 41 10.11 13.48 -0.01
CA ASP A 41 9.59 13.79 1.32
C ASP A 41 8.31 13.00 1.61
N LEU A 42 7.43 12.85 0.60
CA LEU A 42 6.21 12.05 0.73
C LEU A 42 6.54 10.56 0.93
N HIS A 43 7.39 9.97 0.09
CA HIS A 43 7.80 8.57 0.24
C HIS A 43 8.51 8.33 1.57
N THR A 44 9.33 9.28 2.02
CA THR A 44 9.98 9.23 3.34
C THR A 44 8.95 9.26 4.46
N SER A 45 7.95 10.14 4.38
CA SER A 45 6.89 10.25 5.39
C SER A 45 6.05 8.98 5.47
N LEU A 46 5.67 8.42 4.33
CA LEU A 46 4.95 7.13 4.26
C LEU A 46 5.77 6.01 4.89
N TYR A 47 7.05 5.88 4.51
CA TYR A 47 7.91 4.84 5.08
C TYR A 47 8.13 5.01 6.60
N LEU A 48 8.21 6.26 7.09
CA LEU A 48 8.31 6.52 8.52
C LEU A 48 7.04 6.16 9.28
N GLU A 49 5.86 6.35 8.70
CA GLU A 49 4.57 5.93 9.26
C GLU A 49 4.55 4.41 9.45
N GLU A 50 4.83 3.65 8.38
CA GLU A 50 4.84 2.17 8.46
C GLU A 50 5.92 1.62 9.42
N LEU A 51 7.05 2.31 9.54
CA LEU A 51 8.08 1.99 10.53
C LEU A 51 7.61 2.20 11.97
N GLN A 52 6.82 3.24 12.23
CA GLN A 52 6.23 3.48 13.55
C GLN A 52 5.19 2.39 13.88
N GLU A 53 4.39 1.95 12.90
CA GLU A 53 3.46 0.84 13.08
C GLU A 53 4.16 -0.48 13.41
N LEU A 54 5.27 -0.79 12.73
CA LEU A 54 6.10 -1.95 13.09
C LEU A 54 6.64 -1.85 14.52
N ALA A 55 7.05 -0.64 14.96
CA ALA A 55 7.57 -0.43 16.31
C ALA A 55 6.51 -0.58 17.41
N LEU A 56 5.23 -0.40 17.06
CA LEU A 56 4.08 -0.50 17.96
C LEU A 56 3.36 -1.85 17.88
N SER A 57 3.74 -2.71 16.93
CA SER A 57 3.12 -4.01 16.70
C SER A 57 3.13 -4.90 17.94
N THR A 58 1.98 -5.52 18.23
CA THR A 58 1.79 -6.37 19.42
C THR A 58 1.57 -7.84 19.09
N SER A 59 1.21 -8.14 17.83
CA SER A 59 0.98 -9.49 17.35
C SER A 59 1.88 -9.83 16.16
N LYS A 60 1.99 -11.12 15.83
CA LYS A 60 2.73 -11.55 14.62
C LYS A 60 2.02 -11.12 13.34
N ILE A 61 0.69 -10.98 13.40
CA ILE A 61 -0.14 -10.49 12.31
C ILE A 61 0.22 -9.02 12.04
N ASP A 62 0.26 -8.17 13.08
CA ASP A 62 0.64 -6.76 12.96
C ASP A 62 2.04 -6.64 12.35
N ILE A 63 3.00 -7.46 12.81
CA ILE A 63 4.36 -7.46 12.27
C ILE A 63 4.38 -7.86 10.78
N ALA A 64 3.58 -8.85 10.38
CA ALA A 64 3.51 -9.29 8.99
C ALA A 64 2.91 -8.21 8.08
N ASP A 65 1.86 -7.55 8.54
CA ASP A 65 1.19 -6.44 7.85
C ASP A 65 2.18 -5.28 7.67
N SER A 66 2.78 -4.79 8.77
CA SER A 66 3.72 -3.66 8.71
C SER A 66 5.00 -3.98 7.92
N ILE A 67 5.46 -5.25 7.87
CA ILE A 67 6.56 -5.63 6.95
C ILE A 67 6.10 -5.51 5.50
N GLY A 68 4.90 -6.00 5.17
CA GLY A 68 4.33 -5.93 3.84
C GLY A 68 4.13 -4.48 3.39
N ASP A 69 3.55 -3.63 4.25
CA ASP A 69 3.27 -2.22 3.95
C ASP A 69 4.55 -1.40 3.79
N GLN A 70 5.56 -1.64 4.63
CA GLN A 70 6.90 -1.05 4.42
C GLN A 70 7.49 -1.40 3.05
N VAL A 71 7.39 -2.67 2.63
CA VAL A 71 7.85 -3.05 1.28
C VAL A 71 6.97 -2.40 0.21
N TYR A 72 5.66 -2.28 0.44
CA TYR A 72 4.72 -1.66 -0.48
C TYR A 72 5.06 -0.20 -0.76
N VAL A 73 5.36 0.59 0.28
CA VAL A 73 5.75 2.02 0.14
C VAL A 73 7.14 2.17 -0.46
N LEU A 74 8.11 1.33 -0.07
CA LEU A 74 9.46 1.35 -0.64
C LEU A 74 9.44 1.03 -2.14
N VAL A 75 8.71 -0.01 -2.54
CA VAL A 75 8.56 -0.36 -3.96
C VAL A 75 7.69 0.69 -4.68
N GLY A 76 6.77 1.35 -3.98
CA GLY A 76 6.07 2.56 -4.44
C GLY A 76 7.03 3.63 -4.95
N ARG A 77 8.09 3.92 -4.18
CA ARG A 77 9.18 4.83 -4.57
C ARG A 77 9.95 4.32 -5.78
N VAL A 78 10.31 3.03 -5.78
CA VAL A 78 11.01 2.37 -6.90
C VAL A 78 10.24 2.52 -8.21
N VAL A 79 8.94 2.23 -8.21
CA VAL A 79 8.11 2.31 -9.43
C VAL A 79 7.91 3.75 -9.88
N GLN A 80 7.73 4.70 -8.96
CA GLN A 80 7.63 6.11 -9.34
C GLN A 80 8.94 6.62 -9.95
N HIS A 81 10.08 6.29 -9.34
CA HIS A 81 11.40 6.65 -9.84
C HIS A 81 11.75 5.91 -11.16
N GLY A 82 11.18 4.72 -11.38
CA GLY A 82 11.34 3.93 -12.60
C GLY A 82 12.41 2.85 -12.53
N GLY A 83 12.95 2.56 -11.34
CA GLY A 83 13.99 1.55 -11.19
C GLY A 83 14.45 1.36 -9.75
N TRP A 84 14.99 0.16 -9.49
CA TRP A 84 15.54 -0.21 -8.18
C TRP A 84 16.85 0.53 -7.91
N SER A 85 17.06 0.92 -6.65
CA SER A 85 18.34 1.41 -6.15
C SER A 85 18.93 0.41 -5.15
N ILE A 86 20.25 0.42 -4.98
CA ILE A 86 20.95 -0.53 -4.10
C ILE A 86 20.51 -0.38 -2.63
N GLU A 87 20.14 0.84 -2.22
CA GLU A 87 19.69 1.15 -0.86
C GLU A 87 18.32 0.51 -0.60
N ILE A 88 17.37 0.66 -1.52
CA ILE A 88 16.03 0.07 -1.36
C ILE A 88 16.09 -1.45 -1.47
N GLU A 89 16.89 -2.00 -2.39
CA GLU A 89 17.11 -3.44 -2.49
C GLU A 89 17.61 -4.03 -1.17
N TYR A 90 18.56 -3.36 -0.52
CA TYR A 90 19.09 -3.81 0.76
C TYR A 90 18.03 -3.76 1.88
N ILE A 91 17.25 -2.68 1.97
CA ILE A 91 16.21 -2.54 3.00
C ILE A 91 15.12 -3.60 2.82
N VAL A 92 14.63 -3.79 1.59
CA VAL A 92 13.61 -4.80 1.29
C VAL A 92 14.13 -6.22 1.60
N ASP A 93 15.38 -6.53 1.24
CA ASP A 93 16.00 -7.82 1.59
C ASP A 93 16.10 -8.01 3.12
N VAL A 94 16.41 -6.96 3.89
CA VAL A 94 16.43 -7.01 5.36
C VAL A 94 15.02 -7.28 5.94
N LEU A 95 13.98 -6.63 5.42
CA LEU A 95 12.60 -6.84 5.83
C LEU A 95 12.12 -8.28 5.52
N MET A 96 12.46 -8.80 4.34
CA MET A 96 12.16 -10.18 3.97
C MET A 96 12.90 -11.20 4.86
N ARG A 97 14.14 -10.91 5.25
CA ARG A 97 14.88 -11.73 6.23
C ARG A 97 14.23 -11.68 7.61
N LEU A 98 13.72 -10.53 8.04
CA LEU A 98 12.98 -10.41 9.29
C LEU A 98 11.72 -11.28 9.26
N ALA A 99 10.93 -11.20 8.19
CA ALA A 99 9.77 -12.06 7.98
C ALA A 99 10.14 -13.54 8.08
N LYS A 100 11.19 -13.96 7.36
CA LYS A 100 11.69 -15.33 7.41
C LYS A 100 12.14 -15.77 8.80
N ASN A 101 12.86 -14.92 9.53
CA ASN A 101 13.31 -15.22 10.90
C ASN A 101 12.13 -15.39 11.88
N LEU A 102 11.00 -14.73 11.58
CA LEU A 102 9.77 -14.86 12.33
C LEU A 102 8.85 -15.97 11.81
N ASP A 103 9.26 -16.75 10.80
CA ASP A 103 8.44 -17.81 10.21
C ASP A 103 7.16 -17.22 9.58
N ILE A 104 7.33 -16.11 8.85
CA ILE A 104 6.28 -15.41 8.08
C ILE A 104 6.51 -15.70 6.60
N ASP A 105 5.49 -16.22 5.92
CA ASP A 105 5.48 -16.37 4.46
C ASP A 105 5.21 -15.00 3.82
N PHE A 106 6.30 -14.29 3.51
CA PHE A 106 6.24 -12.93 2.97
C PHE A 106 5.44 -12.85 1.67
N LEU A 107 5.63 -13.77 0.72
CA LEU A 107 4.96 -13.67 -0.58
C LEU A 107 3.45 -13.91 -0.44
N ARG A 108 3.04 -14.81 0.45
CA ARG A 108 1.61 -14.99 0.75
C ARG A 108 1.01 -13.76 1.41
N CYS A 109 1.71 -13.12 2.35
CA CYS A 109 1.25 -11.87 2.96
C CYS A 109 1.16 -10.75 1.93
N TRP A 110 2.17 -10.63 1.07
CA TRP A 110 2.20 -9.66 -0.02
C TRP A 110 0.99 -9.79 -0.95
N ASP A 111 0.63 -11.00 -1.36
CA ASP A 111 -0.52 -11.23 -2.24
C ASP A 111 -1.85 -10.82 -1.59
N GLU A 112 -2.05 -11.08 -0.29
CA GLU A 112 -3.24 -10.64 0.44
C GLU A 112 -3.28 -9.11 0.61
N ILE A 113 -2.14 -8.49 0.93
CA ILE A 113 -2.02 -7.02 1.08
C ILE A 113 -2.26 -6.33 -0.26
N HIS A 114 -1.68 -6.84 -1.35
CA HIS A 114 -1.89 -6.29 -2.68
C HIS A 114 -3.36 -6.45 -3.10
N SER A 115 -3.97 -7.62 -2.89
CA SER A 115 -5.38 -7.86 -3.18
C SER A 115 -6.31 -6.92 -2.39
N SER A 116 -6.03 -6.73 -1.09
CA SER A 116 -6.72 -5.78 -0.22
C SER A 116 -6.62 -4.36 -0.78
N ASN A 117 -5.41 -3.91 -1.12
CA ASN A 117 -5.16 -2.59 -1.69
C ASN A 117 -5.92 -2.35 -3.01
N MET A 118 -5.96 -3.34 -3.89
CA MET A 118 -6.70 -3.27 -5.16
C MET A 118 -8.22 -3.24 -4.96
N SER A 119 -8.73 -3.82 -3.86
CA SER A 119 -10.15 -3.82 -3.51
C SER A 119 -10.70 -2.47 -3.01
N LYS A 120 -9.85 -1.45 -2.86
CA LYS A 120 -10.28 -0.10 -2.46
C LYS A 120 -11.12 0.61 -3.53
N THR A 121 -11.09 0.14 -4.78
CA THR A 121 -11.87 0.69 -5.90
C THR A 121 -13.30 0.13 -5.94
N ALA A 122 -14.22 0.86 -6.57
CA ALA A 122 -15.54 0.35 -6.95
C ALA A 122 -15.49 -0.24 -8.37
N LYS A 123 -16.14 -1.38 -8.58
CA LYS A 123 -16.09 -2.13 -9.85
C LYS A 123 -17.06 -1.63 -10.91
N ASN A 124 -18.10 -0.91 -10.50
CA ASN A 124 -19.17 -0.41 -11.36
C ASN A 124 -19.84 0.80 -10.72
N THR A 125 -20.74 1.43 -11.47
CA THR A 125 -21.48 2.61 -11.05
C THR A 125 -22.32 2.34 -9.80
N GLU A 126 -22.95 1.17 -9.70
CA GLU A 126 -23.79 0.81 -8.55
C GLU A 126 -23.00 0.76 -7.25
N GLU A 127 -21.80 0.17 -7.28
CA GLU A 127 -20.89 0.14 -6.14
C GLU A 127 -20.40 1.55 -5.76
N TYR A 128 -20.07 2.39 -6.76
CA TYR A 128 -19.67 3.78 -6.51
C TYR A 128 -20.79 4.58 -5.86
N GLU A 129 -22.02 4.50 -6.39
CA GLU A 129 -23.17 5.22 -5.83
C GLU A 129 -23.47 4.79 -4.39
N ALA A 130 -23.27 3.51 -4.06
CA ALA A 130 -23.39 3.03 -2.69
C ALA A 130 -22.32 3.64 -1.78
N CYS A 131 -21.07 3.75 -2.25
CA CYS A 131 -20.01 4.42 -1.52
C CYS A 131 -20.28 5.92 -1.37
N GLU A 132 -20.78 6.58 -2.42
CA GLU A 132 -21.11 8.00 -2.41
C GLU A 132 -22.19 8.31 -1.37
N ARG A 133 -23.27 7.50 -1.32
CA ARG A 133 -24.30 7.61 -0.28
C ARG A 133 -23.72 7.41 1.12
N PHE A 134 -22.93 6.36 1.32
CA PHE A 134 -22.30 6.08 2.61
C PHE A 134 -21.44 7.25 3.10
N TYR A 135 -20.58 7.80 2.22
CA TYR A 135 -19.73 8.94 2.59
C TYR A 135 -20.55 10.22 2.82
N ALA A 136 -21.56 10.49 2.00
CA ALA A 136 -22.44 11.64 2.16
C ALA A 136 -23.20 11.62 3.50
N GLU A 137 -23.70 10.46 3.93
CA GLU A 137 -24.34 10.26 5.25
C GLU A 137 -23.38 10.54 6.41
N ASN A 138 -22.07 10.37 6.18
CA ASN A 138 -21.01 10.68 7.14
C ASN A 138 -20.39 12.08 6.94
N GLY A 139 -21.05 12.96 6.17
CA GLY A 139 -20.59 14.33 5.94
C GLY A 139 -19.36 14.46 5.04
N VAL A 140 -19.00 13.41 4.28
CA VAL A 140 -17.86 13.40 3.37
C VAL A 140 -18.36 13.40 1.93
N LYS A 141 -17.91 14.39 1.15
CA LYS A 141 -18.17 14.45 -0.28
C LYS A 141 -17.07 13.69 -1.04
N VAL A 142 -17.47 12.80 -1.93
CA VAL A 142 -16.55 12.05 -2.78
C VAL A 142 -16.78 12.34 -4.26
N GLU A 143 -15.76 12.08 -5.08
CA GLU A 143 -15.81 12.18 -6.53
C GLU A 143 -15.18 10.92 -7.18
N PRO A 144 -15.68 10.49 -8.35
CA PRO A 144 -15.15 9.32 -9.05
C PRO A 144 -13.98 9.72 -9.96
N THR A 145 -12.95 8.87 -10.02
CA THR A 145 -11.98 8.86 -11.13
C THR A 145 -12.05 7.50 -11.82
N MET A 146 -12.42 7.49 -13.11
CA MET A 146 -12.49 6.27 -13.90
C MET A 146 -11.10 5.89 -14.41
N VAL A 147 -10.64 4.69 -14.07
CA VAL A 147 -9.31 4.20 -14.44
C VAL A 147 -9.42 2.72 -14.80
N ASN A 148 -9.12 2.36 -16.05
CA ASN A 148 -9.13 0.97 -16.54
C ASN A 148 -10.44 0.20 -16.25
N GLY A 149 -11.59 0.88 -16.27
CA GLY A 149 -12.89 0.27 -15.99
C GLY A 149 -13.23 0.11 -14.50
N LEU A 150 -12.36 0.56 -13.61
CA LEU A 150 -12.60 0.69 -12.17
C LEU A 150 -12.85 2.15 -11.81
N ILE A 151 -13.55 2.36 -10.69
CA ILE A 151 -13.87 3.68 -10.16
C ILE A 151 -13.08 3.89 -8.86
N VAL A 152 -12.11 4.80 -8.91
CA VAL A 152 -11.40 5.27 -7.72
C VAL A 152 -12.25 6.33 -7.03
N ILE A 153 -12.55 6.10 -5.76
CA ILE A 153 -13.33 7.03 -4.93
C ILE A 153 -12.35 8.00 -4.27
N LYS A 154 -12.45 9.30 -4.56
CA LYS A 154 -11.56 10.32 -3.98
C LYS A 154 -12.36 11.33 -3.16
N CYS A 155 -11.78 11.85 -2.09
CA CYS A 155 -12.38 12.93 -1.32
C CYS A 155 -12.43 14.21 -2.18
N ALA A 156 -13.61 14.83 -2.33
CA ALA A 156 -13.81 15.95 -3.25
C ALA A 156 -13.28 17.29 -2.70
N GLU A 157 -13.12 17.38 -1.37
CA GLU A 157 -12.68 18.57 -0.65
C GLU A 157 -11.95 18.21 0.65
N ASP A 158 -11.23 19.16 1.23
CA ASP A 158 -10.63 18.98 2.56
C ASP A 158 -11.75 18.84 3.60
N THR A 159 -11.72 17.78 4.41
CA THR A 159 -12.74 17.49 5.41
C THR A 159 -12.16 16.78 6.64
N ILE A 160 -12.96 16.66 7.69
CA ILE A 160 -12.65 15.84 8.86
C ILE A 160 -13.50 14.58 8.79
N TYR A 161 -12.86 13.42 8.82
CA TYR A 161 -13.53 12.12 8.84
C TYR A 161 -12.90 11.24 9.91
N LYS A 162 -13.73 10.71 10.83
CA LYS A 162 -13.27 9.89 11.96
C LYS A 162 -12.09 10.53 12.71
N GLU A 163 -12.25 11.79 13.10
CA GLU A 163 -11.25 12.58 13.85
C GLU A 163 -9.92 12.83 13.11
N SER A 164 -9.83 12.46 11.82
CA SER A 164 -8.66 12.65 10.99
C SER A 164 -8.92 13.67 9.88
N GLU A 165 -7.94 14.52 9.59
CA GLU A 165 -7.99 15.36 8.40
C GLU A 165 -7.82 14.52 7.12
N ILE A 166 -8.78 14.65 6.21
CA ILE A 166 -8.76 14.05 4.88
C ILE A 166 -8.61 15.18 3.88
N LYS A 167 -7.50 15.18 3.14
CA LYS A 167 -7.27 16.16 2.08
C LYS A 167 -8.05 15.80 0.81
N LYS A 168 -8.42 16.83 0.04
CA LYS A 168 -8.93 16.66 -1.31
C LYS A 168 -8.03 15.74 -2.14
N GLY A 169 -8.62 14.83 -2.89
CA GLY A 169 -7.94 13.86 -3.74
C GLY A 169 -7.47 12.60 -3.02
N LYS A 170 -7.56 12.53 -1.69
CA LYS A 170 -7.25 11.30 -0.93
C LYS A 170 -8.20 10.18 -1.36
N VAL A 171 -7.64 9.02 -1.67
CA VAL A 171 -8.39 7.82 -2.02
C VAL A 171 -9.15 7.33 -0.79
N MET A 172 -10.44 7.08 -0.97
CA MET A 172 -11.37 6.57 0.03
C MET A 172 -11.61 5.07 -0.22
N LYS A 173 -11.84 4.30 0.84
CA LYS A 173 -12.08 2.86 0.73
C LYS A 173 -13.49 2.60 0.19
N SER A 174 -13.63 1.73 -0.80
CA SER A 174 -14.94 1.16 -1.17
C SER A 174 -15.62 0.54 0.06
N ILE A 175 -16.95 0.61 0.15
CA ILE A 175 -17.69 -0.11 1.21
C ILE A 175 -17.63 -1.63 1.04
N TYR A 176 -17.22 -2.10 -0.14
CA TYR A 176 -16.98 -3.51 -0.47
C TYR A 176 -15.51 -3.92 -0.37
N TYR A 177 -14.67 -3.02 0.16
CA TYR A 177 -13.26 -3.28 0.41
C TYR A 177 -13.07 -4.52 1.31
N LYS A 178 -12.04 -5.31 1.00
CA LYS A 178 -11.67 -6.52 1.74
C LYS A 178 -10.34 -6.25 2.46
N GLU A 179 -10.34 -6.31 3.79
CA GLU A 179 -9.11 -6.30 4.59
C GLU A 179 -8.21 -7.49 4.24
N ALA A 180 -6.89 -7.33 4.37
CA ALA A 180 -5.94 -8.41 4.15
C ALA A 180 -6.15 -9.50 5.23
N ASP A 181 -6.31 -10.76 4.81
CA ASP A 181 -6.43 -11.88 5.74
C ASP A 181 -5.07 -12.50 6.02
N LEU A 182 -4.42 -12.04 7.09
CA LEU A 182 -3.12 -12.53 7.53
C LEU A 182 -3.22 -13.55 8.69
N SER A 183 -4.42 -14.06 8.98
CA SER A 183 -4.65 -14.98 10.11
C SER A 183 -3.82 -16.27 10.03
N PHE A 184 -3.38 -16.64 8.83
CA PHE A 184 -2.53 -17.80 8.58
C PHE A 184 -1.10 -17.67 9.12
N VAL A 185 -0.64 -16.47 9.48
CA VAL A 185 0.72 -16.20 9.97
C VAL A 185 0.96 -16.83 11.36
N GLY A 186 -0.10 -17.04 12.13
CA GLY A 186 -0.06 -17.62 13.48
C GLY A 186 0.48 -16.65 14.53
N GLU A 187 0.89 -17.20 15.68
CA GLU A 187 1.30 -16.43 16.85
C GLU A 187 2.82 -16.23 16.95
N LEU A 188 3.23 -15.19 17.71
CA LEU A 188 4.63 -15.03 18.10
C LEU A 188 5.07 -16.21 18.97
N LYS A 189 6.17 -16.86 18.60
CA LYS A 189 6.78 -17.88 19.46
C LYS A 189 7.30 -17.20 20.73
N SER A 190 6.90 -17.69 21.90
CA SER A 190 7.49 -17.24 23.17
C SER A 190 8.98 -17.53 23.16
N LYS A 191 9.79 -16.53 23.51
CA LYS A 191 11.24 -16.69 23.68
C LYS A 191 11.56 -17.71 24.78
#